data_AF-A0A355PCG2-F1
#
_entry.id   AF-A0A355PCG2-F1
#
_cell.length_a   1.000
_cell.length_b   1.000
_cell.length_c   1.000
_cell.angle_alpha   90.00
_cell.angle_beta   90.00
_cell.angle_gamma   90.00
#
_symmetry.space_group_name_H-M   'P 1'
#
loop_
_entity.id
_entity.type
_entity.pdbx_description
1 polymer ?
#
loop_
_entity_poly.entity_id
_entity_poly.type
_entity_poly.pdbx_seq_one_letter_code
_entity_poly.pdbx_strand_id
1 'polypeptide(L)'
;EPMSEADLVAQLQDGEPLFHMPGSRFAWRSDASGTTLFVDGDGHSCSETLAKRLADPTPMYEEVLEIDGAKALITQLINSGSLGFMGEGDDEE
;
A
#
# COMPACT_ATOMS: atom_id res chain seq x y z
N GLU A 1 -16.04 -4.32 5.56
CA GLU A 1 -15.66 -5.69 5.11
C GLU A 1 -14.19 -5.68 4.72
N PRO A 2 -13.47 -6.81 4.73
CA PRO A 2 -12.09 -6.82 4.24
C PRO A 2 -12.07 -6.41 2.76
N MET A 3 -11.13 -5.55 2.41
CA MET A 3 -10.81 -5.15 1.04
C MET A 3 -10.47 -6.40 0.22
N SER A 4 -11.02 -6.51 -0.99
CA SER A 4 -10.60 -7.49 -2.01
C SER A 4 -9.69 -6.84 -3.05
N GLU A 5 -8.95 -7.65 -3.82
CA GLU A 5 -8.15 -7.12 -4.94
C GLU A 5 -9.03 -6.47 -6.02
N ALA A 6 -10.24 -6.97 -6.25
CA ALA A 6 -11.16 -6.40 -7.22
C ALA A 6 -11.67 -5.03 -6.78
N ASP A 7 -11.99 -4.87 -5.49
CA ASP A 7 -12.45 -3.60 -4.93
C ASP A 7 -11.33 -2.56 -4.90
N LEU A 8 -10.10 -2.98 -4.58
CA LEU A 8 -8.90 -2.14 -4.67
C LEU A 8 -8.72 -1.58 -6.09
N VAL A 9 -8.81 -2.46 -7.11
CA VAL A 9 -8.68 -2.05 -8.52
C VAL A 9 -9.79 -1.07 -8.88
N ALA A 10 -11.04 -1.34 -8.51
CA ALA A 10 -12.16 -0.47 -8.81
C ALA A 10 -11.98 0.93 -8.20
N GLN A 11 -11.60 1.03 -6.92
CA GLN A 11 -11.42 2.34 -6.26
C GLN A 11 -10.28 3.16 -6.87
N LEU A 12 -9.13 2.55 -7.18
CA LEU A 12 -8.03 3.26 -7.82
C LEU A 12 -8.38 3.72 -9.24
N GLN A 13 -9.19 2.94 -9.98
CA GLN A 13 -9.67 3.28 -11.31
C GLN A 13 -10.75 4.38 -11.30
N ASP A 14 -11.48 4.52 -10.19
CA ASP A 14 -12.40 5.64 -9.96
C ASP A 14 -11.65 6.95 -9.64
N GLY A 15 -10.32 6.89 -9.52
CA GLY A 15 -9.44 8.04 -9.30
C GLY A 15 -9.16 8.34 -7.83
N GLU A 16 -9.64 7.50 -6.91
CA GLU A 16 -9.42 7.65 -5.47
C GLU A 16 -7.99 7.26 -5.10
N PRO A 17 -7.16 8.18 -4.59
CA PRO A 17 -5.80 7.86 -4.19
C PRO A 17 -5.75 7.05 -2.90
N LEU A 18 -4.74 6.18 -2.82
CA LEU A 18 -4.40 5.43 -1.63
C LEU A 18 -3.26 6.13 -0.86
N PHE A 19 -3.40 6.18 0.46
CA PHE A 19 -2.46 6.85 1.37
C PHE A 19 -1.89 5.90 2.41
N HIS A 20 -0.76 6.31 3.00
CA HIS A 20 -0.31 5.74 4.27
C HIS A 20 -1.21 6.24 5.39
N MET A 21 -1.66 5.33 6.25
CA MET A 21 -2.46 5.73 7.40
C MET A 21 -1.60 6.49 8.42
N PRO A 22 -2.18 7.46 9.16
CA PRO A 22 -1.46 8.18 10.21
C PRO A 22 -0.84 7.22 11.23
N GLY A 23 0.45 7.39 11.48
CA GLY A 23 1.21 6.56 12.44
C GLY A 23 1.78 5.26 11.88
N SER A 24 1.40 4.86 10.65
CA SER A 24 1.99 3.69 9.99
C SER A 24 3.43 3.97 9.57
N ARG A 25 4.30 2.96 9.74
CA ARG A 25 5.73 3.07 9.49
C ARG A 25 6.14 2.10 8.40
N PHE A 26 6.66 2.67 7.31
CA PHE A 26 7.16 1.92 6.17
C PHE A 26 8.67 2.07 6.07
N ALA A 27 9.36 0.96 5.92
CA ALA A 27 10.79 0.91 5.62
C ALA A 27 11.06 -0.27 4.70
N TRP A 28 12.14 -0.24 3.93
CA TRP A 28 12.51 -1.38 3.10
C TRP A 28 14.01 -1.63 3.14
N ARG A 29 14.39 -2.86 2.82
CA ARG A 29 15.78 -3.26 2.64
C ARG A 29 15.87 -4.23 1.47
N SER A 30 16.90 -4.06 0.65
CA SER A 30 17.26 -4.97 -0.43
C SER A 30 18.71 -5.42 -0.24
N ASP A 31 18.95 -6.73 -0.34
CA ASP A 31 20.29 -7.32 -0.36
C ASP A 31 20.33 -8.60 -1.21
N ALA A 32 21.42 -9.35 -1.14
CA ALA A 32 21.61 -10.56 -1.95
C ALA A 32 20.54 -11.66 -1.70
N SER A 33 19.80 -11.59 -0.59
CA SER A 33 18.71 -12.53 -0.26
C SER A 33 17.35 -12.12 -0.82
N GLY A 34 17.22 -10.89 -1.34
CA GLY A 34 15.97 -10.35 -1.87
C GLY A 34 15.61 -9.01 -1.23
N THR A 35 14.37 -8.57 -1.45
CA THR A 35 13.85 -7.32 -0.92
C THR A 35 12.68 -7.57 0.02
N THR A 36 12.73 -6.91 1.18
CA THR A 36 11.67 -6.95 2.20
C THR A 36 11.17 -5.54 2.46
N LEU A 37 9.86 -5.36 2.37
CA LEU A 37 9.15 -4.19 2.92
C LEU A 37 8.77 -4.51 4.37
N PHE A 38 9.08 -3.60 5.28
CA PHE A 38 8.67 -3.65 6.67
C PHE A 38 7.55 -2.64 6.88
N VAL A 39 6.40 -3.11 7.36
CA VAL A 39 5.24 -2.26 7.69
C VAL A 39 4.82 -2.54 9.11
N ASP A 40 4.87 -1.52 9.96
CA ASP A 40 4.47 -1.58 11.37
C ASP A 40 5.14 -2.68 12.24
N GLY A 41 6.22 -3.27 11.73
CA GLY A 41 6.98 -4.35 12.38
C GLY A 41 6.90 -5.68 11.64
N ASP A 42 5.99 -5.83 10.69
CA ASP A 42 5.81 -7.01 9.87
C ASP A 42 6.61 -6.93 8.57
N GLY A 43 7.19 -8.06 8.15
CA GLY A 43 8.02 -8.16 6.96
C GLY A 43 7.29 -8.82 5.78
N HIS A 44 7.34 -8.18 4.61
CA HIS A 44 6.71 -8.62 3.38
C HIS A 44 7.75 -8.73 2.26
N SER A 45 8.01 -9.95 1.78
CA SER A 45 8.85 -10.16 0.60
C SER A 45 8.16 -9.62 -0.64
N CYS A 46 8.83 -8.75 -1.38
CA CYS A 46 8.30 -8.13 -2.60
C CYS A 46 9.44 -7.71 -3.54
N SER A 47 9.11 -7.20 -4.72
CA SER A 47 10.12 -6.60 -5.60
C SER A 47 10.67 -5.29 -5.00
N GLU A 48 11.91 -4.94 -5.34
CA GLU A 48 12.49 -3.67 -4.88
C GLU A 48 11.70 -2.45 -5.38
N THR A 49 11.15 -2.52 -6.59
CA THR A 49 10.28 -1.49 -7.15
C THR A 49 9.04 -1.29 -6.28
N LEU A 50 8.37 -2.37 -5.89
CA LEU A 50 7.18 -2.31 -5.05
C LEU A 50 7.51 -1.80 -3.65
N ALA A 51 8.60 -2.28 -3.04
CA ALA A 51 9.02 -1.86 -1.71
C ALA A 51 9.36 -0.36 -1.66
N LYS A 52 10.07 0.15 -2.68
CA LYS A 52 10.34 1.60 -2.81
C LYS A 52 9.06 2.39 -2.96
N ARG A 53 8.14 1.94 -3.83
CA ARG A 53 6.89 2.65 -4.09
C ARG A 53 6.01 2.73 -2.86
N LEU A 54 5.92 1.64 -2.09
CA LEU A 54 5.13 1.55 -0.85
C LEU A 54 5.81 2.21 0.35
N ALA A 55 7.10 2.51 0.30
CA ALA A 55 7.77 3.27 1.35
C ALA A 55 7.79 4.79 1.07
N ASP A 56 7.46 5.19 -0.15
CA ASP A 56 7.29 6.59 -0.52
C ASP A 56 5.91 7.08 -0.05
N PRO A 57 5.82 8.12 0.81
CA PRO A 57 4.55 8.61 1.33
C PRO A 57 3.70 9.35 0.28
N THR A 58 4.19 9.52 -0.96
CA THR A 58 3.42 10.13 -2.05
C THR A 58 2.16 9.31 -2.34
N PRO A 59 0.97 9.95 -2.49
CA PRO A 59 -0.28 9.26 -2.78
C PRO A 59 -0.17 8.30 -3.96
N MET A 60 -0.83 7.15 -3.86
CA MET A 60 -0.82 6.08 -4.86
C MET A 60 -2.09 6.12 -5.69
N TYR A 61 -1.94 6.20 -7.01
CA TYR A 61 -3.05 6.03 -7.95
C TYR A 61 -2.89 4.70 -8.70
N GLU A 62 -3.72 4.47 -9.71
CA GLU A 62 -3.83 3.19 -10.41
C GLU A 62 -2.50 2.66 -10.98
N GLU A 63 -1.51 3.51 -11.26
CA GLU A 63 -0.21 3.09 -11.79
C GLU A 63 0.55 2.14 -10.85
N VAL A 64 0.25 2.17 -9.54
CA VAL A 64 0.85 1.24 -8.58
C VAL A 64 0.48 -0.22 -8.90
N LEU A 65 -0.68 -0.44 -9.53
CA LEU A 65 -1.20 -1.77 -9.87
C LEU A 65 -0.44 -2.44 -11.02
N GLU A 66 0.36 -1.68 -11.76
CA GLU A 66 1.24 -2.21 -12.81
C GLU A 66 2.48 -2.91 -12.24
N ILE A 67 2.77 -2.72 -10.95
CA ILE A 67 3.91 -3.36 -10.29
C ILE A 67 3.52 -4.79 -9.87
N ASP A 68 4.32 -5.77 -10.28
CA ASP A 68 4.10 -7.17 -9.95
C ASP A 68 3.94 -7.40 -8.43
N GLY A 69 2.85 -8.07 -8.05
CA GLY A 69 2.52 -8.38 -6.65
C GLY A 69 1.85 -7.24 -5.88
N ALA A 70 1.66 -6.06 -6.48
CA ALA A 70 1.08 -4.91 -5.80
C ALA A 70 -0.32 -5.17 -5.25
N LYS A 71 -1.22 -5.76 -6.06
CA LYS A 71 -2.62 -6.00 -5.68
C LYS A 71 -2.73 -6.77 -4.36
N ALA A 72 -2.11 -7.95 -4.30
CA ALA A 72 -2.16 -8.80 -3.13
C ALA A 72 -1.57 -8.12 -1.87
N LEU A 73 -0.40 -7.47 -2.02
CA LEU A 73 0.26 -6.82 -0.88
C LEU A 73 -0.51 -5.58 -0.41
N ILE A 74 -0.95 -4.72 -1.32
CA ILE A 74 -1.71 -3.51 -0.99
C ILE A 74 -3.03 -3.87 -0.31
N THR A 75 -3.76 -4.86 -0.85
CA THR A 75 -4.99 -5.35 -0.22
C THR A 75 -4.72 -5.86 1.20
N GLN A 76 -3.61 -6.59 1.43
CA GLN A 76 -3.21 -7.02 2.76
C GLN A 76 -2.95 -5.82 3.70
N LEU A 77 -2.24 -4.80 3.21
CA LEU A 77 -1.87 -3.62 4.00
C LEU A 77 -3.06 -2.69 4.29
N ILE A 78 -4.05 -2.66 3.41
CA ILE A 78 -5.33 -2.00 3.69
C ILE A 78 -6.07 -2.75 4.80
N ASN A 79 -6.13 -4.07 4.70
CA ASN A 79 -6.79 -4.91 5.69
C ASN A 79 -6.10 -4.91 7.06
N SER A 80 -4.80 -4.61 7.12
CA SER A 80 -4.06 -4.39 8.38
C SER A 80 -4.16 -2.96 8.90
N GLY A 81 -4.78 -2.04 8.15
CA GLY A 81 -4.92 -0.64 8.53
C GLY A 81 -3.66 0.21 8.33
N SER A 82 -2.69 -0.26 7.55
CA SER A 82 -1.46 0.48 7.25
C SER A 82 -1.60 1.39 6.03
N LEU A 83 -2.50 1.03 5.11
CA LEU A 83 -2.90 1.84 3.96
C LEU A 83 -4.41 2.08 3.99
N GLY A 84 -4.86 3.17 3.36
CA GLY A 84 -6.29 3.46 3.28
C GLY A 84 -6.63 4.53 2.25
N PHE A 85 -7.89 4.49 1.80
CA PHE A 85 -8.48 5.56 1.00
C PHE A 85 -9.02 6.60 1.98
N MET A 86 -8.53 7.83 1.86
CA MET A 86 -8.99 8.96 2.67
C MET A 86 -9.98 9.74 1.79
N GLY A 87 -11.24 9.32 1.75
CA GLY A 87 -12.29 10.08 1.07
C GLY A 87 -12.52 11.44 1.72
N GLU A 88 -13.26 12.34 1.05
CA GLU A 88 -13.79 13.58 1.67
C GLU A 88 -14.66 13.22 2.89
N GLY A 89 -14.10 13.17 4.10
CA GLY A 89 -14.87 12.80 5.29
C GLY A 89 -14.12 12.60 6.60
N ASP A 90 -12.78 12.53 6.62
CA ASP A 90 -12.02 12.37 7.88
C ASP A 90 -11.50 13.72 8.45
N ASP A 91 -12.21 14.82 8.16
CA ASP A 91 -12.09 16.13 8.84
C ASP A 91 -13.23 16.31 9.86
N GLU A 92 -13.51 15.30 10.69
CA GLU A 92 -14.34 15.46 11.89
C GLU A 92 -13.56 15.01 13.12
N GLU A 93 -12.71 15.90 13.67
CA GLU A 93 -12.68 16.28 15.11
C GLU A 93 -12.09 17.69 15.32
#